data_AF-A0A1Z9CFR5-F1
#
_entry.id   AF-A0A1Z9CFR5-F1
#
_cell.length_a   1.000
_cell.length_b   1.000
_cell.length_c   1.000
_cell.angle_alpha   90.00
_cell.angle_beta   90.00
_cell.angle_gamma   90.00
#
_symmetry.space_group_name_H-M   'P 1'
#
loop_
_entity.id
_entity.type
_entity.pdbx_description
1 polymer ?
#
loop_
_entity_poly.entity_id
_entity_poly.type
_entity_poly.pdbx_seq_one_letter_code
_entity_poly.pdbx_strand_id
1 'polypeptide(L)'
;MNPSNPENRYEVRGDDDNVYGPESEATIRRWRAENRLEDNSQIRPVGETEWRSLSEYEQFNIPASKPVGTPVAVPETEPKVFLWYRIYNGLMALMYVLLAGFLWWVKSLDLEFVTPEEEMEILLIAWGMVVVGLPLAVFYLFCCFKTHRSWHWVLGFFSIGIGMTGCCLPVCIPLIIFWIKPETKAWLNRNES
;
A
#
# COMPACT_ATOMS: atom_id res chain seq x y z
N MET A 1 -33.12 9.75 31.44
CA MET A 1 -33.25 9.51 29.98
C MET A 1 -34.03 10.69 29.40
N ASN A 2 -33.33 11.65 28.81
CA ASN A 2 -33.96 12.79 28.14
C ASN A 2 -34.16 12.38 26.67
N PRO A 3 -35.38 12.38 26.12
CA PRO A 3 -35.61 11.93 24.75
C PRO A 3 -34.90 12.89 23.80
N SER A 4 -34.01 12.36 22.97
CA SER A 4 -33.37 13.08 21.87
C SER A 4 -34.47 13.71 21.00
N ASN A 5 -34.54 15.04 20.99
CA ASN A 5 -35.52 15.80 20.22
C ASN A 5 -35.28 15.53 18.72
N PRO A 6 -36.22 14.93 17.98
CA PRO A 6 -36.03 14.58 16.57
C PRO A 6 -35.84 15.79 15.65
N GLU A 7 -36.02 17.01 16.15
CA GLU A 7 -35.80 18.25 15.41
C GLU A 7 -34.36 18.79 15.48
N ASN A 8 -33.51 18.26 16.37
CA ASN A 8 -32.12 18.70 16.46
C ASN A 8 -31.29 18.09 15.32
N ARG A 9 -31.21 18.82 14.20
CA ARG A 9 -30.39 18.50 13.05
C ARG A 9 -29.09 19.26 13.07
N TYR A 10 -28.01 18.61 12.65
CA TYR A 10 -26.65 19.14 12.65
C TYR A 10 -26.02 19.02 11.26
N GLU A 11 -25.20 20.01 10.92
CA GLU A 11 -24.28 19.98 9.80
C GLU A 11 -22.86 19.74 10.32
N VAL A 12 -22.08 18.99 9.56
CA VAL A 12 -20.70 18.61 9.87
C VAL A 12 -19.80 19.14 8.77
N ARG A 13 -18.69 19.77 9.13
CA ARG A 13 -17.65 20.16 8.17
C ARG A 13 -16.59 19.06 8.10
N GLY A 14 -16.33 18.55 6.91
CA GLY A 14 -15.22 17.63 6.66
C GLY A 14 -13.88 18.36 6.55
N ASP A 15 -12.78 17.61 6.65
CA ASP A 15 -11.42 18.13 6.44
C ASP A 15 -11.17 18.62 5.00
N ASP A 16 -12.07 18.26 4.09
CA ASP A 16 -12.11 18.69 2.69
C ASP A 16 -12.85 20.03 2.49
N ASP A 17 -13.15 20.74 3.58
CA ASP A 17 -13.96 21.97 3.63
C ASP A 17 -15.42 21.83 3.14
N ASN A 18 -15.86 20.61 2.84
CA ASN A 18 -17.23 20.37 2.43
C ASN A 18 -18.17 20.26 3.64
N VAL A 19 -19.40 20.73 3.47
CA VAL A 19 -20.45 20.68 4.49
C VAL A 19 -21.38 19.51 4.21
N TYR A 20 -21.47 18.60 5.18
CA TYR A 20 -22.28 17.39 5.14
C TYR A 20 -23.45 17.52 6.12
N GLY A 21 -24.66 17.21 5.67
CA GLY A 21 -25.87 17.33 6.48
C GLY A 21 -27.08 17.77 5.65
N PRO A 22 -28.23 17.99 6.29
CA PRO A 22 -28.46 17.98 7.75
C PRO A 22 -28.78 16.58 8.32
N GLU A 23 -28.09 16.19 9.39
CA GLU A 23 -28.19 14.87 10.03
C GLU A 23 -28.75 14.94 11.45
N SER A 24 -29.36 13.84 11.92
CA SER A 24 -29.95 13.80 13.26
C SER A 24 -28.90 13.70 14.37
N GLU A 25 -29.21 14.18 15.58
CA GLU A 25 -28.38 13.97 16.77
C GLU A 25 -27.99 12.49 16.97
N ALA A 26 -28.92 11.57 16.73
CA ALA A 26 -28.66 10.14 16.82
C ALA A 26 -27.63 9.66 15.78
N THR A 27 -27.67 10.20 14.56
CA THR A 27 -26.65 9.94 13.52
C THR A 27 -25.28 10.45 13.97
N ILE A 28 -25.20 11.68 14.48
CA ILE A 28 -23.93 12.27 14.96
C ILE A 28 -23.34 11.45 16.11
N ARG A 29 -24.16 11.04 17.08
CA ARG A 29 -23.74 10.13 18.17
C ARG A 29 -23.19 8.81 17.63
N ARG A 30 -23.86 8.23 16.63
CA ARG A 30 -23.40 7.00 15.98
C ARG A 30 -22.04 7.22 15.29
N TRP A 31 -21.87 8.30 14.53
CA TRP A 31 -20.59 8.59 13.87
C TRP A 31 -19.45 8.83 14.86
N ARG A 32 -19.71 9.48 15.99
CA ARG A 32 -18.72 9.61 17.07
C ARG A 32 -18.37 8.25 17.69
N ALA A 33 -19.36 7.36 17.90
CA ALA A 33 -19.12 6.00 18.39
C ALA A 33 -18.34 5.12 17.37
N GLU A 34 -18.48 5.41 16.08
CA GLU A 34 -17.75 4.76 14.98
C GLU A 34 -16.33 5.34 14.75
N ASN A 35 -15.90 6.33 15.55
CA ASN A 35 -14.65 7.09 15.36
C ASN A 35 -14.54 7.77 13.98
N ARG A 36 -15.67 8.18 13.40
CA ARG A 36 -15.73 8.94 12.14
C ARG A 36 -15.70 10.45 12.36
N LEU A 37 -15.94 10.89 13.60
CA LEU A 37 -15.83 12.27 14.03
C LEU A 37 -14.91 12.31 15.25
N GLU A 38 -13.99 13.26 15.24
CA GLU A 38 -13.05 13.54 16.32
C GLU A 38 -13.60 14.63 17.25
N ASP A 39 -12.92 14.82 18.39
CA ASP A 39 -13.32 15.83 19.38
C ASP A 39 -13.25 17.26 18.84
N ASN A 40 -12.32 17.51 17.91
CA ASN A 40 -12.12 18.78 17.21
C ASN A 40 -12.99 18.95 15.95
N SER A 41 -13.77 17.93 15.55
CA SER A 41 -14.60 18.01 14.35
C SER A 41 -15.63 19.13 14.49
N GLN A 42 -15.73 19.95 13.45
CA GLN A 42 -16.63 21.11 13.45
C GLN A 42 -18.05 20.68 13.11
N ILE A 43 -18.97 20.94 14.03
CA ILE A 43 -20.40 20.74 13.82
C ILE A 43 -21.16 22.02 14.16
N ARG A 44 -22.34 22.18 13.57
CA ARG A 44 -23.28 23.24 13.94
C ARG A 44 -24.71 22.76 13.84
N PRO A 45 -25.63 23.24 14.68
CA PRO A 45 -27.04 22.96 14.49
C PRO A 45 -27.57 23.73 13.27
N VAL A 46 -28.52 23.13 12.57
CA VAL A 46 -29.17 23.73 11.40
C VAL A 46 -29.88 25.02 11.83
N GLY A 47 -29.49 26.15 11.24
CA GLY A 47 -30.01 27.48 11.57
C GLY A 47 -29.03 28.36 12.33
N GLU A 48 -27.95 27.80 12.88
CA GLU A 48 -26.83 28.58 13.40
C GLU A 48 -25.75 28.80 12.32
N THR A 49 -25.05 29.92 12.42
CA THR A 49 -23.95 30.28 11.51
C THR A 49 -22.58 29.93 12.07
N GLU A 50 -22.45 29.77 13.38
CA GLU A 50 -21.20 29.45 14.05
C GLU A 50 -20.90 27.96 14.05
N TRP A 51 -19.66 27.61 13.73
CA TRP A 51 -19.13 26.26 13.86
C TRP A 51 -18.55 26.07 15.26
N ARG A 52 -18.89 24.97 15.92
CA ARG A 52 -18.38 24.61 17.25
C ARG A 52 -17.78 23.22 17.25
N SER A 53 -16.83 23.00 18.15
CA SER A 53 -16.17 21.71 18.29
C SER A 53 -17.14 20.66 18.83
N LEU A 54 -17.08 19.43 18.32
CA LEU A 54 -17.91 18.31 18.80
C LEU A 54 -17.75 18.06 20.31
N SER A 55 -16.58 18.37 20.87
CA SER A 55 -16.28 18.32 22.31
C SER A 55 -17.01 19.34 23.16
N GLU A 56 -17.45 20.48 22.60
CA GLU A 56 -18.18 21.52 23.34
C GLU A 56 -19.61 21.11 23.66
N TYR A 57 -20.15 20.16 22.90
CA TYR A 57 -21.49 19.63 23.11
C TYR A 57 -21.47 18.47 24.11
N GLU A 58 -21.84 18.72 25.36
CA GLU A 58 -21.92 17.70 26.41
C GLU A 58 -22.75 16.48 26.00
N GLN A 59 -23.81 16.72 25.23
CA GLN A 59 -24.68 15.66 24.73
C GLN A 59 -23.93 14.66 23.85
N PHE A 60 -22.91 15.06 23.10
CA PHE A 60 -22.13 14.15 22.28
C PHE A 60 -20.96 13.51 23.03
N ASN A 61 -20.68 13.92 24.28
CA ASN A 61 -19.55 13.43 25.03
C ASN A 61 -19.73 11.92 25.34
N ILE A 62 -18.96 11.07 24.66
CA ILE A 62 -18.95 9.63 24.94
C ILE A 62 -18.01 9.43 26.12
N PRO A 63 -18.41 8.74 27.22
CA PRO A 63 -17.48 8.38 28.27
C PRO A 63 -16.30 7.65 27.66
N ALA A 64 -15.10 8.21 27.81
CA ALA A 64 -13.88 7.79 27.14
C ALA A 64 -13.63 6.28 27.30
N SER A 65 -14.09 5.49 26.34
CA SER A 65 -13.77 4.06 26.27
C SER A 65 -13.42 3.66 24.84
N LYS A 66 -12.38 4.30 24.31
CA LYS A 66 -11.35 3.67 23.50
C LYS A 66 -10.23 4.68 23.27
N PRO A 67 -8.96 4.33 23.49
CA PRO A 67 -7.88 5.23 23.18
C PRO A 67 -7.92 5.54 21.67
N VAL A 68 -7.84 6.84 21.37
CA VAL A 68 -7.38 7.41 20.10
C VAL A 68 -6.30 6.51 19.55
N GLY A 69 -6.42 6.15 18.26
CA GLY A 69 -5.55 5.20 17.57
C GLY A 69 -4.10 5.41 18.01
N THR A 70 -3.58 4.45 18.77
CA THR A 70 -2.20 4.50 19.23
C THR A 70 -1.33 4.69 17.98
N PRO A 71 -0.46 5.72 17.93
CA PRO A 71 0.52 5.84 16.86
C PRO A 71 1.19 4.48 16.71
N VAL A 72 1.12 3.89 15.53
CA VAL A 72 1.67 2.55 15.29
C VAL A 72 3.14 2.62 15.67
N ALA A 73 3.49 2.02 16.81
CA ALA A 73 4.86 2.07 17.31
C ALA A 73 5.76 1.43 16.24
N VAL A 74 6.83 2.13 15.88
CA VAL A 74 7.82 1.59 14.94
C VAL A 74 8.31 0.27 15.55
N PRO A 75 8.15 -0.87 14.84
CA PRO A 75 8.51 -2.15 15.42
C PRO A 75 10.00 -2.16 15.76
N GLU A 76 10.37 -2.64 16.96
CA GLU A 76 11.77 -2.72 17.39
C GLU A 76 12.61 -3.69 16.54
N THR A 77 11.93 -4.61 15.85
CA THR A 77 12.55 -5.64 15.00
C THR A 77 12.10 -5.49 13.56
N GLU A 78 13.02 -5.75 12.62
CA GLU A 78 12.73 -5.69 11.18
C GLU A 78 11.60 -6.67 10.82
N PRO A 79 10.52 -6.20 10.18
CA PRO A 79 9.42 -7.07 9.79
C PRO A 79 9.90 -8.21 8.89
N LYS A 80 9.46 -9.46 9.16
CA LYS A 80 9.86 -10.65 8.40
C LYS A 80 9.56 -10.55 6.91
N VAL A 81 8.60 -9.72 6.50
CA VAL A 81 8.29 -9.46 5.09
C VAL A 81 9.50 -8.95 4.31
N PHE A 82 10.41 -8.18 4.93
CA PHE A 82 11.62 -7.70 4.25
C PHE A 82 12.58 -8.83 3.90
N LEU A 83 12.67 -9.87 4.75
CA LEU A 83 13.46 -11.06 4.45
C LEU A 83 12.89 -11.80 3.24
N TRP A 84 11.57 -12.07 3.26
CA TRP A 84 10.90 -12.74 2.15
C TRP A 84 10.94 -11.93 0.85
N TYR A 85 10.81 -10.61 0.96
CA TYR A 85 10.99 -9.67 -0.14
C TYR A 85 12.40 -9.79 -0.73
N ARG A 86 13.46 -9.77 0.08
CA ARG A 86 14.84 -9.93 -0.40
C ARG A 86 15.08 -11.28 -1.07
N ILE A 87 14.58 -12.37 -0.47
CA ILE A 87 14.65 -13.71 -1.05
C ILE A 87 13.95 -13.71 -2.42
N TYR A 88 12.74 -13.17 -2.49
CA TYR A 88 11.98 -13.04 -3.73
C TYR A 88 12.75 -12.27 -4.80
N ASN A 89 13.22 -11.05 -4.51
CA ASN A 89 13.95 -10.25 -5.49
C ASN A 89 15.27 -10.92 -5.91
N GLY A 90 15.98 -11.56 -4.98
CA GLY A 90 17.20 -12.31 -5.27
C GLY A 90 16.96 -13.50 -6.21
N LEU A 91 15.88 -14.25 -5.97
CA LEU A 91 15.47 -15.35 -6.85
C LEU A 91 15.04 -14.86 -8.23
N MET A 92 14.30 -13.74 -8.31
CA MET A 92 13.91 -13.14 -9.59
C MET A 92 15.11 -12.67 -10.39
N ALA A 93 16.06 -11.98 -9.75
CA ALA A 93 17.31 -11.57 -10.37
C ALA A 93 18.09 -12.76 -10.91
N LEU A 94 18.25 -13.80 -10.09
CA LEU A 94 18.94 -15.03 -10.49
C LEU A 94 18.23 -15.70 -11.68
N MET A 95 16.90 -15.81 -11.63
CA MET A 95 16.09 -16.38 -12.72
C MET A 95 16.33 -15.66 -14.04
N TYR A 96 16.29 -14.32 -14.06
CA TYR A 96 16.53 -13.54 -15.28
C TYR A 96 17.96 -13.69 -15.80
N VAL A 97 18.95 -13.69 -14.92
CA VAL A 97 20.37 -13.91 -15.31
C VAL A 97 20.56 -15.32 -15.87
N LEU A 98 19.99 -16.35 -15.24
CA LEU A 98 20.07 -17.72 -15.71
C LEU A 98 19.35 -17.90 -17.05
N LEU A 99 18.18 -17.29 -17.23
CA LEU A 99 17.45 -17.36 -18.49
C LEU A 99 18.20 -16.66 -19.63
N ALA A 100 18.73 -15.45 -19.38
CA ALA A 100 19.55 -14.73 -20.35
C ALA A 100 20.83 -15.50 -20.68
N GLY A 101 21.51 -16.05 -19.67
CA GLY A 101 22.71 -16.86 -19.85
C GLY A 101 22.44 -18.17 -20.58
N PHE A 102 21.34 -18.84 -20.27
CA PHE A 102 20.91 -20.07 -20.95
C PHE A 102 20.60 -19.82 -22.42
N LEU A 103 19.84 -18.78 -22.75
CA LEU A 103 19.54 -18.43 -24.15
C LEU A 103 20.79 -18.00 -24.92
N TRP A 104 21.69 -17.26 -24.26
CA TRP A 104 22.98 -16.90 -24.85
C TRP A 104 23.85 -18.13 -25.10
N TRP A 105 23.85 -19.09 -24.16
CA TRP A 105 24.56 -20.34 -24.29
C TRP A 105 23.97 -21.20 -25.42
N VAL A 106 22.65 -21.34 -25.52
CA VAL A 106 21.98 -22.03 -26.63
C VAL A 106 22.35 -21.40 -27.97
N LYS A 107 22.38 -20.06 -28.07
CA LYS A 107 22.87 -19.36 -29.26
C LYS A 107 24.33 -19.68 -29.60
N SER A 108 25.17 -19.91 -28.59
CA SER A 108 26.58 -20.24 -28.79
C SER A 108 26.81 -21.68 -29.27
N LEU A 109 25.80 -22.55 -29.15
CA LEU A 109 25.82 -23.86 -29.75
C LEU A 109 25.52 -23.69 -31.24
N ASP A 110 26.38 -24.23 -32.09
CA ASP A 110 26.23 -24.22 -33.55
C ASP A 110 25.14 -25.23 -33.97
N LEU A 111 23.91 -24.95 -33.56
CA LEU A 111 22.73 -25.77 -33.85
C LEU A 111 22.33 -25.53 -35.30
N GLU A 112 22.25 -26.59 -36.10
CA GLU A 112 21.65 -26.52 -37.42
C GLU A 112 20.15 -26.22 -37.28
N PHE A 113 19.74 -25.02 -37.69
CA PHE A 113 18.34 -24.65 -37.80
C PHE A 113 17.76 -25.17 -39.12
N VAL A 114 16.50 -25.60 -39.10
CA VAL A 114 15.84 -26.16 -40.28
C VAL A 114 15.46 -25.03 -41.25
N THR A 115 15.16 -23.85 -40.71
CA THR A 115 14.82 -22.66 -41.51
C THR A 115 15.49 -21.39 -40.98
N PRO A 116 15.75 -20.39 -41.85
CA PRO A 116 16.23 -19.07 -41.43
C PRO A 116 15.26 -18.29 -40.52
N GLU A 117 13.96 -18.62 -40.59
CA GLU A 117 12.92 -17.99 -39.76
C GLU A 117 13.08 -18.40 -38.28
N GLU A 118 13.32 -19.68 -38.01
CA GLU A 118 13.59 -20.21 -36.66
C GLU A 118 14.82 -19.56 -36.03
N GLU A 119 15.89 -19.38 -36.81
CA GLU A 119 17.12 -18.71 -36.35
C GLU A 119 16.82 -17.26 -35.93
N MET A 120 16.05 -16.53 -36.74
CA MET A 120 15.66 -15.15 -36.46
C MET A 120 14.78 -15.03 -35.20
N GLU A 121 13.82 -15.94 -35.01
CA GLU A 121 12.97 -15.96 -33.82
C GLU A 121 13.78 -16.17 -32.55
N ILE A 122 14.71 -17.14 -32.56
CA ILE A 122 15.59 -17.40 -31.41
C ILE A 122 16.51 -16.22 -31.14
N LEU A 123 17.04 -15.58 -32.18
CA LEU A 123 17.84 -14.35 -32.08
C LEU A 123 17.04 -13.22 -31.42
N LEU A 124 15.80 -12.98 -31.86
CA LEU A 124 14.92 -11.96 -31.29
C LEU A 124 14.57 -12.24 -29.83
N ILE A 125 14.28 -13.50 -29.48
CA ILE A 125 13.98 -13.91 -28.10
C ILE A 125 15.21 -13.75 -27.21
N ALA A 126 16.38 -14.21 -27.64
CA ALA A 126 17.63 -14.10 -26.89
C ALA A 126 18.01 -12.63 -26.66
N TRP A 127 17.97 -11.81 -27.72
CA TRP A 127 18.22 -10.37 -27.59
C TRP A 127 17.18 -9.67 -26.73
N GLY A 128 15.90 -10.00 -26.88
CA GLY A 128 14.84 -9.48 -26.03
C GLY A 128 15.09 -9.77 -24.55
N MET A 129 15.51 -10.99 -24.23
CA MET A 129 15.85 -11.39 -22.86
C MET A 129 17.12 -10.71 -22.33
N VAL A 130 18.11 -10.43 -23.16
CA VAL A 130 19.29 -9.66 -22.74
C VAL A 130 18.91 -8.19 -22.51
N VAL A 131 18.20 -7.57 -23.45
CA VAL A 131 17.87 -6.13 -23.41
C VAL A 131 16.84 -5.80 -22.33
N VAL A 132 15.87 -6.69 -22.08
CA VAL A 132 14.82 -6.47 -21.06
C VAL A 132 15.15 -7.19 -19.76
N GLY A 133 15.59 -8.45 -19.85
CA GLY A 133 15.83 -9.29 -18.69
C GLY A 133 17.03 -8.84 -17.84
N LEU A 134 18.12 -8.35 -18.44
CA LEU A 134 19.25 -7.85 -17.63
C LEU A 134 18.92 -6.57 -16.86
N PRO A 135 18.30 -5.53 -17.46
CA PRO A 135 17.84 -4.38 -16.68
C PRO A 135 16.86 -4.76 -15.57
N LEU A 136 15.94 -5.69 -15.83
CA LEU A 136 15.05 -6.22 -14.79
C LEU A 136 15.83 -6.95 -13.69
N ALA A 137 16.81 -7.78 -14.04
CA ALA A 137 17.66 -8.46 -13.06
C ALA A 137 18.42 -7.45 -12.19
N VAL A 138 18.98 -6.39 -12.78
CA VAL A 138 19.65 -5.31 -12.06
C VAL A 138 18.67 -4.57 -11.14
N PHE A 139 17.46 -4.28 -11.61
CA PHE A 139 16.41 -3.68 -10.79
C PHE A 139 16.04 -4.56 -9.59
N TYR A 140 15.84 -5.87 -9.79
CA TYR A 140 15.56 -6.82 -8.72
C TYR A 140 16.76 -6.94 -7.75
N LEU A 141 18.00 -6.96 -8.23
CA LEU A 141 19.19 -6.91 -7.38
C LEU A 141 19.24 -5.62 -6.56
N PHE A 142 18.92 -4.49 -7.18
CA PHE A 142 18.89 -3.19 -6.50
C PHE A 142 17.88 -3.21 -5.34
N CYS A 143 16.72 -3.82 -5.55
CA CYS A 143 15.68 -4.01 -4.52
C CYS A 143 16.12 -4.88 -3.33
N CYS A 144 17.15 -5.72 -3.47
CA CYS A 144 17.69 -6.51 -2.35
C CYS A 144 18.41 -5.65 -1.30
N PHE A 145 18.93 -4.48 -1.70
CA PHE A 145 19.73 -3.65 -0.81
C PHE A 145 18.85 -2.93 0.22
N LYS A 146 19.26 -3.06 1.49
CA LYS A 146 18.57 -2.49 2.64
C LYS A 146 18.70 -0.97 2.59
N THR A 147 17.57 -0.27 2.48
CA THR A 147 17.53 1.17 2.73
C THR A 147 16.31 1.47 3.59
N HIS A 148 16.56 2.06 4.75
CA HIS A 148 15.54 2.50 5.69
C HIS A 148 14.96 3.85 5.25
N ARG A 149 14.38 3.89 4.04
CA ARG A 149 13.89 5.12 3.42
C ARG A 149 12.52 4.90 2.81
N SER A 150 11.66 5.91 2.89
CA SER A 150 10.28 5.87 2.41
C SER A 150 10.15 5.48 0.92
N TRP A 151 11.16 5.77 0.10
CA TRP A 151 11.16 5.41 -1.32
C TRP A 151 11.24 3.89 -1.56
N HIS A 152 11.81 3.12 -0.62
CA HIS A 152 11.84 1.66 -0.73
C HIS A 152 10.46 1.02 -0.65
N TRP A 153 9.50 1.70 -0.02
CA TRP A 153 8.11 1.26 -0.02
C TRP A 153 7.59 1.17 -1.46
N VAL A 154 7.88 2.21 -2.26
CA VAL A 154 7.44 2.33 -3.65
C VAL A 154 8.14 1.30 -4.53
N LEU A 155 9.45 1.09 -4.33
CA LEU A 155 10.20 0.05 -5.02
C LEU A 155 9.60 -1.34 -4.80
N GLY A 156 9.15 -1.65 -3.58
CA GLY A 156 8.47 -2.90 -3.28
C GLY A 156 7.17 -3.10 -4.06
N PHE A 157 6.36 -2.05 -4.21
CA PHE A 157 5.14 -2.12 -5.03
C PHE A 157 5.43 -2.40 -6.49
N PHE A 158 6.42 -1.72 -7.07
CA PHE A 158 6.78 -1.94 -8.47
C PHE A 158 7.39 -3.32 -8.68
N SER A 159 8.27 -3.79 -7.80
CA SER A 159 8.92 -5.10 -7.99
C SER A 159 7.94 -6.27 -7.82
N ILE A 160 7.03 -6.19 -6.85
CA ILE A 160 5.95 -7.17 -6.69
C ILE A 160 4.96 -7.05 -7.85
N GLY A 161 4.63 -5.83 -8.29
CA GLY A 161 3.74 -5.55 -9.41
C GLY A 161 4.21 -6.16 -10.73
N ILE A 162 5.49 -6.00 -11.06
CA ILE A 162 6.11 -6.64 -12.23
C ILE A 162 6.09 -8.17 -12.06
N GLY A 163 6.27 -8.69 -10.85
CA GLY A 163 6.15 -10.14 -10.59
C GLY A 163 4.75 -10.71 -10.84
N MET A 164 3.71 -9.90 -10.68
CA MET A 164 2.32 -10.33 -10.92
C MET A 164 1.97 -10.47 -12.39
N THR A 165 2.72 -9.87 -13.33
CA THR A 165 2.49 -10.07 -14.77
C THR A 165 3.01 -11.42 -15.26
N GLY A 166 3.72 -12.16 -14.41
CA GLY A 166 4.23 -13.51 -14.71
C GLY A 166 3.48 -14.62 -13.96
N CYS A 167 4.15 -15.76 -13.78
CA CYS A 167 3.59 -16.94 -13.12
C CYS A 167 3.67 -16.90 -11.57
N CYS A 168 4.19 -15.83 -10.99
CA CYS A 168 4.55 -15.77 -9.57
C CYS A 168 3.41 -15.30 -8.63
N LEU A 169 2.15 -15.36 -9.08
CA LEU A 169 0.98 -14.91 -8.29
C LEU A 169 0.91 -15.53 -6.88
N PRO A 170 1.15 -16.84 -6.68
CA PRO A 170 1.10 -17.44 -5.34
C PRO A 170 2.07 -16.83 -4.34
N VAL A 171 3.18 -16.25 -4.82
CA VAL A 171 4.21 -15.61 -4.00
C VAL A 171 3.96 -14.11 -3.85
N CYS A 172 3.52 -13.45 -4.94
CA CYS A 172 3.29 -12.00 -4.96
C CYS A 172 2.10 -11.58 -4.09
N ILE A 173 1.02 -12.38 -4.05
CA ILE A 173 -0.19 -12.05 -3.27
C ILE A 173 0.10 -12.00 -1.76
N PRO A 174 0.73 -13.01 -1.12
CA PRO A 174 1.10 -12.89 0.29
C PRO A 174 2.07 -11.73 0.53
N LEU A 175 3.07 -11.55 -0.33
CA LEU A 175 4.05 -10.48 -0.18
C LEU A 175 3.39 -9.10 -0.16
N ILE A 176 2.48 -8.81 -1.09
CA ILE A 176 1.83 -7.49 -1.14
C ILE A 176 0.91 -7.26 0.07
N ILE A 177 0.21 -8.30 0.54
CA ILE A 177 -0.64 -8.24 1.73
C ILE A 177 0.19 -7.86 2.96
N PHE A 178 1.32 -8.52 3.17
CA PHE A 178 2.22 -8.20 4.29
C PHE A 178 2.97 -6.87 4.08
N TRP A 179 3.16 -6.43 2.83
CA TRP A 179 3.81 -5.16 2.51
C TRP A 179 2.93 -3.95 2.83
N ILE A 180 1.61 -4.07 2.67
CA ILE A 180 0.64 -2.99 2.93
C ILE A 180 0.41 -2.75 4.43
N LYS A 181 0.74 -3.73 5.29
CA LYS A 181 0.50 -3.65 6.73
C LYS A 181 1.10 -2.38 7.37
N PRO A 182 0.43 -1.82 8.39
CA PRO A 182 0.88 -0.61 9.07
C PRO A 182 2.27 -0.78 9.69
N GLU A 183 2.63 -1.99 10.14
CA GLU A 183 3.96 -2.34 10.65
C GLU A 183 5.07 -2.05 9.62
N THR A 184 4.86 -2.47 8.36
CA THR A 184 5.82 -2.28 7.26
C THR A 184 5.93 -0.82 6.84
N LYS A 185 4.78 -0.12 6.81
CA LYS A 185 4.74 1.33 6.56
C LYS A 185 5.50 2.10 7.66
N ALA A 186 5.25 1.77 8.92
CA ALA A 186 5.89 2.42 10.05
C ALA A 186 7.41 2.21 10.05
N TRP A 187 7.87 1.00 9.72
CA TRP A 187 9.28 0.69 9.56
C TRP A 187 9.97 1.52 8.45
N LEU A 188 9.25 1.95 7.42
CA LEU A 188 9.79 2.76 6.32
C LEU A 188 9.59 4.28 6.52
N ASN A 189 9.28 4.72 7.74
CA ASN A 189 8.95 6.12 8.05
C ASN A 189 7.79 6.66 7.20
N ARG A 190 6.81 5.80 6.90
CA ARG A 190 5.54 6.11 6.21
C ARG A 190 4.41 6.16 7.23
N ASN A 191 4.63 6.84 8.35
CA ASN A 191 3.59 7.10 9.34
C ASN A 191 2.63 8.10 8.70
N GLU A 192 1.39 7.68 8.51
CA GLU A 192 0.33 8.49 7.89
C GLU A 192 0.22 9.81 8.69
N SER A 193 0.53 10.92 8.00
CA SER A 193 0.23 12.28 8.43
C SER A 193 -1.24 12.56 8.29
#